data_AF-A0A848ZG31-F1
#
_entry.id   AF-A0A848ZG31-F1
#
_cell.length_a   1.000
_cell.length_b   1.000
_cell.length_c   1.000
_cell.angle_alpha   90.00
_cell.angle_beta   90.00
_cell.angle_gamma   90.00
#
_symmetry.space_group_name_H-M   'P 1'
#
loop_
_entity.id
_entity.type
_entity.pdbx_description
1 polymer ?
#
loop_
_entity_poly.entity_id
_entity_poly.type
_entity_poly.pdbx_seq_one_letter_code
_entity_poly.pdbx_strand_id
1 'polypeptide(L)'
;VSDESLQRLSRAARFDFGLMPSGYAWTFPKKDHLSMGVLSMRPGPVKLHRMFEQYLKLINLEGVVTIKRRGSLIPISPRKDGFTKKRVLLTGDAAGLVDPVVGEGITSALLSGMMAAKALLEGAFHEGKVKEYYESELSKKILLELRLGRALAKLIYDYPRLLRRLLELYGQEFTEAVTDVVTGEKTYRRLMSTPSNYFQLFRGWYRKRKEKYGH
;
A
#
# COMPACT_ATOMS: atom_id res chain seq x y z
N VAL A 1 5.38 -14.26 21.30
CA VAL A 1 6.69 -14.70 20.78
C VAL A 1 7.65 -14.74 21.96
N SER A 2 8.81 -15.40 21.90
CA SER A 2 9.79 -15.29 22.98
C SER A 2 10.26 -13.84 23.16
N ASP A 3 10.72 -13.47 24.35
CA ASP A 3 11.23 -12.12 24.63
C ASP A 3 12.42 -11.77 23.74
N GLU A 4 13.28 -12.75 23.43
CA GLU A 4 14.39 -12.60 22.49
C GLU A 4 13.89 -12.24 21.07
N SER A 5 12.86 -12.95 20.58
CA SER A 5 12.26 -12.65 19.28
C SER A 5 11.58 -11.29 19.27
N LEU A 6 10.93 -10.91 20.37
CA LEU A 6 10.32 -9.59 20.51
C LEU A 6 11.39 -8.51 20.46
N GLN A 7 12.48 -8.63 21.21
CA GLN A 7 13.59 -7.67 21.24
C GLN A 7 14.28 -7.54 19.87
N ARG A 8 14.44 -8.67 19.15
CA ARG A 8 15.01 -8.68 17.80
C ARG A 8 14.15 -7.92 16.79
N LEU A 9 12.82 -7.97 16.95
CA LEU A 9 11.86 -7.40 16.00
C LEU A 9 11.22 -6.08 16.47
N SER A 10 11.50 -5.62 17.69
CA SER A 10 10.87 -4.44 18.27
C SER A 10 11.43 -3.09 17.82
N ARG A 11 12.60 -3.10 17.16
CA ARG A 11 13.35 -1.87 16.84
C ARG A 11 12.66 -0.96 15.82
N ALA A 12 11.94 -1.54 14.85
CA ALA A 12 11.31 -0.79 13.76
C ALA A 12 10.17 -1.59 13.13
N ALA A 13 9.23 -0.89 12.52
CA ALA A 13 8.28 -1.49 11.59
C ALA A 13 9.04 -2.10 10.40
N ARG A 14 8.60 -3.28 9.93
CA ARG A 14 9.23 -3.99 8.82
C ARG A 14 8.21 -4.32 7.74
N PHE A 15 8.66 -4.19 6.50
CA PHE A 15 7.95 -4.63 5.31
C PHE A 15 8.88 -5.54 4.51
N ASP A 16 8.50 -6.80 4.35
CA ASP A 16 9.29 -7.81 3.67
C ASP A 16 8.72 -8.07 2.27
N PHE A 17 9.32 -7.42 1.29
CA PHE A 17 8.98 -7.56 -0.13
C PHE A 17 9.75 -8.71 -0.78
N GLY A 18 9.13 -9.37 -1.75
CA GLY A 18 9.80 -10.41 -2.57
C GLY A 18 10.00 -11.76 -1.87
N LEU A 19 9.60 -11.90 -0.60
CA LEU A 19 9.49 -13.20 0.08
C LEU A 19 8.21 -13.93 -0.28
N MET A 20 7.13 -13.17 -0.56
CA MET A 20 5.82 -13.71 -0.91
C MET A 20 5.51 -13.50 -2.40
N PRO A 21 4.89 -14.46 -3.09
CA PRO A 21 4.46 -14.27 -4.47
C PRO A 21 3.38 -13.18 -4.58
N SER A 22 3.66 -12.12 -5.34
CA SER A 22 2.72 -11.04 -5.66
C SER A 22 2.09 -10.42 -4.39
N GLY A 23 2.92 -10.05 -3.42
CA GLY A 23 2.51 -9.46 -2.16
C GLY A 23 3.71 -9.17 -1.27
N TYR A 24 3.46 -8.88 0.01
CA TYR A 24 4.49 -8.61 1.00
C TYR A 24 4.04 -9.08 2.38
N ALA A 25 4.96 -9.16 3.32
CA ALA A 25 4.66 -9.40 4.73
C ALA A 25 5.03 -8.17 5.56
N TRP A 26 4.38 -7.99 6.70
CA TRP A 26 4.72 -6.91 7.62
C TRP A 26 4.89 -7.42 9.04
N THR A 27 5.72 -6.69 9.79
CA THR A 27 5.89 -6.86 11.24
C THR A 27 5.88 -5.50 11.89
N PHE A 28 4.85 -5.23 12.70
CA PHE A 28 4.74 -4.01 13.49
C PHE A 28 4.88 -4.34 14.97
N PRO A 29 5.92 -3.81 15.63
CA PRO A 29 6.07 -4.02 17.06
C PRO A 29 5.03 -3.23 17.84
N LYS A 30 4.43 -3.90 18.83
CA LYS A 30 3.58 -3.32 19.87
C LYS A 30 4.32 -3.44 21.21
N LYS A 31 3.72 -2.90 22.27
CA LYS A 31 4.34 -2.82 23.60
C LYS A 31 4.78 -4.20 24.12
N ASP A 32 3.96 -5.21 23.93
CA ASP A 32 4.09 -6.56 24.53
C ASP A 32 3.96 -7.69 23.49
N HIS A 33 3.70 -7.37 22.22
CA HIS A 33 3.52 -8.36 21.16
C HIS A 33 3.90 -7.80 19.78
N LEU A 34 3.88 -8.68 18.78
CA LEU A 34 4.07 -8.31 17.38
C LEU A 34 2.74 -8.42 16.63
N SER A 35 2.41 -7.39 15.85
CA SER A 35 1.35 -7.44 14.86
C SER A 35 1.97 -7.81 13.52
N MET A 36 1.75 -9.04 13.08
CA MET A 36 2.36 -9.60 11.87
C MET A 36 1.28 -10.05 10.89
N GLY A 37 1.56 -9.94 9.60
CA GLY A 37 0.65 -10.43 8.58
C GLY A 37 1.31 -10.58 7.22
N VAL A 38 0.54 -11.19 6.32
CA VAL A 38 0.89 -11.35 4.90
C VAL A 38 -0.24 -10.81 4.05
N LEU A 39 0.13 -10.16 2.96
CA LEU A 39 -0.77 -9.69 1.93
C LEU A 39 -0.49 -10.46 0.63
N SER A 40 -1.55 -10.75 -0.11
CA SER A 40 -1.43 -11.18 -1.50
C SER A 40 -2.34 -10.31 -2.36
N MET A 41 -1.77 -9.76 -3.43
CA MET A 41 -2.50 -9.01 -4.46
C MET A 41 -3.01 -9.92 -5.59
N ARG A 42 -2.82 -11.24 -5.47
CA ARG A 42 -3.33 -12.18 -6.48
C ARG A 42 -4.85 -12.25 -6.44
N PRO A 43 -5.54 -12.17 -7.58
CA PRO A 43 -6.96 -12.44 -7.63
C PRO A 43 -7.24 -13.92 -7.35
N GLY A 44 -8.36 -14.19 -6.68
CA GLY A 44 -8.84 -15.54 -6.42
C GLY A 44 -8.45 -16.13 -5.06
N PRO A 45 -8.68 -17.44 -4.85
CA PRO A 45 -8.44 -18.08 -3.57
C PRO A 45 -6.95 -18.17 -3.27
N VAL A 46 -6.51 -17.51 -2.19
CA VAL A 46 -5.12 -17.55 -1.70
C VAL A 46 -5.06 -18.29 -0.37
N LYS A 47 -4.10 -19.20 -0.22
CA LYS A 47 -3.83 -19.91 1.03
C LYS A 47 -3.02 -19.03 1.99
N LEU A 48 -3.61 -17.91 2.45
CA LEU A 48 -2.96 -16.91 3.31
C LEU A 48 -2.34 -17.52 4.57
N HIS A 49 -3.00 -18.52 5.17
CA HIS A 49 -2.46 -19.22 6.34
C HIS A 49 -1.13 -19.91 6.05
N ARG A 50 -1.03 -20.63 4.93
CA ARG A 50 0.20 -21.30 4.52
C ARG A 50 1.30 -20.29 4.21
N MET A 51 0.96 -19.17 3.57
CA MET A 51 1.90 -18.09 3.30
C MET A 51 2.44 -17.47 4.59
N PHE A 52 1.57 -17.25 5.58
CA PHE A 52 1.97 -16.72 6.88
C PHE A 52 2.89 -17.69 7.62
N GLU A 53 2.56 -18.98 7.66
CA GLU A 53 3.43 -20.01 8.27
C GLU A 53 4.80 -20.10 7.59
N GLN A 54 4.84 -20.01 6.26
CA GLN A 54 6.09 -19.96 5.51
C GLN A 54 6.90 -18.71 5.85
N TYR A 55 6.24 -17.55 5.96
CA TYR A 55 6.89 -16.31 6.37
C TYR A 55 7.51 -16.42 7.77
N LEU A 56 6.78 -16.95 8.77
CA LEU A 56 7.31 -17.16 10.12
C LEU A 56 8.58 -18.03 10.12
N LYS A 57 8.60 -19.10 9.32
CA LYS A 57 9.80 -19.94 9.15
C LYS A 57 10.95 -19.16 8.52
N LEU A 58 10.70 -18.38 7.47
CA LEU A 58 11.73 -17.59 6.79
C LEU A 58 12.44 -16.58 7.69
N ILE A 59 11.73 -16.02 8.67
CA ILE A 59 12.29 -15.04 9.61
C ILE A 59 12.80 -15.66 10.92
N ASN A 60 12.92 -16.99 10.97
CA ASN A 60 13.32 -17.80 12.12
C ASN A 60 12.48 -17.48 13.37
N LEU A 61 11.17 -17.53 13.22
CA LEU A 61 10.22 -17.22 14.27
C LEU A 61 9.36 -18.45 14.57
N GLU A 62 9.98 -19.40 15.25
CA GLU A 62 9.36 -20.64 15.74
C GLU A 62 8.90 -20.45 17.19
N GLY A 63 7.80 -21.08 17.60
CA GLY A 63 7.28 -20.96 18.98
C GLY A 63 6.37 -19.74 19.24
N VAL A 64 5.49 -19.39 18.29
CA VAL A 64 4.49 -18.33 18.52
C VAL A 64 3.49 -18.77 19.59
N VAL A 65 3.57 -18.15 20.77
CA VAL A 65 2.76 -18.44 21.96
C VAL A 65 1.25 -18.35 21.71
N THR A 66 0.81 -17.30 21.01
CA THR A 66 -0.61 -17.06 20.71
C THR A 66 -0.76 -16.35 19.37
N ILE A 67 -1.63 -16.86 18.49
CA ILE A 67 -1.98 -16.21 17.22
C ILE A 67 -3.48 -15.92 17.21
N LYS A 68 -3.86 -14.64 17.36
CA LYS A 68 -5.20 -14.18 16.99
C LYS A 68 -5.21 -13.93 15.48
N ARG A 69 -5.76 -14.88 14.73
CA ARG A 69 -5.81 -14.82 13.26
C ARG A 69 -7.05 -14.05 12.81
N ARG A 70 -6.86 -13.12 11.87
CA ARG A 70 -7.93 -12.48 11.11
C ARG A 70 -7.50 -12.40 9.65
N GLY A 71 -8.42 -12.64 8.74
CA GLY A 71 -8.22 -12.48 7.30
C GLY A 71 -9.42 -11.73 6.73
N SER A 72 -9.13 -10.76 5.87
CA SER A 72 -10.14 -9.94 5.21
C SER A 72 -9.78 -9.76 3.74
N LEU A 73 -10.79 -9.61 2.89
CA LEU A 73 -10.61 -9.18 1.51
C LEU A 73 -10.34 -7.68 1.49
N ILE A 74 -9.37 -7.25 0.70
CA ILE A 74 -9.01 -5.84 0.54
C ILE A 74 -9.59 -5.32 -0.79
N PRO A 75 -10.55 -4.38 -0.76
CA PRO A 75 -11.20 -3.89 -1.98
C PRO A 75 -10.34 -2.83 -2.69
N ILE A 76 -9.36 -3.29 -3.47
CA ILE A 76 -8.41 -2.45 -4.25
C ILE A 76 -8.96 -1.95 -5.61
N SER A 77 -10.25 -2.17 -5.86
CA SER A 77 -10.93 -1.71 -7.08
C SER A 77 -12.11 -0.84 -6.71
N PRO A 78 -12.12 0.44 -7.14
CA PRO A 78 -13.29 1.29 -7.00
C PRO A 78 -14.50 0.66 -7.67
N ARG A 79 -15.67 0.95 -7.10
CA ARG A 79 -16.96 0.56 -7.68
C ARG A 79 -17.16 1.16 -9.06
N LYS A 80 -17.84 0.42 -9.93
CA LYS A 80 -18.15 0.83 -11.31
C LYS A 80 -19.56 1.41 -11.46
N ASP A 81 -20.44 1.13 -10.52
CA ASP A 81 -21.84 1.59 -10.48
C ASP A 81 -22.03 2.93 -9.76
N GLY A 82 -20.92 3.62 -9.45
CA GLY A 82 -20.92 4.93 -8.79
C GLY A 82 -20.63 4.85 -7.29
N PHE A 83 -20.54 6.04 -6.68
CA PHE A 83 -20.22 6.21 -5.26
C PHE A 83 -21.38 6.82 -4.46
N THR A 84 -22.47 7.16 -5.16
CA THR A 84 -23.64 7.81 -4.63
C THR A 84 -24.89 7.14 -5.18
N LYS A 85 -25.94 7.02 -4.36
CA LYS A 85 -27.25 6.52 -4.81
C LYS A 85 -28.33 7.01 -3.85
N LYS A 86 -29.26 7.84 -4.32
CA LYS A 86 -30.31 8.43 -3.47
C LYS A 86 -29.65 9.14 -2.28
N ARG A 87 -30.08 8.82 -1.06
CA ARG A 87 -29.56 9.35 0.20
C ARG A 87 -28.39 8.53 0.77
N VAL A 88 -27.60 7.89 -0.08
CA VAL A 88 -26.45 7.05 0.31
C VAL A 88 -25.18 7.53 -0.40
N LEU A 89 -24.11 7.68 0.37
CA LEU A 89 -22.75 7.93 -0.08
C LEU A 89 -21.86 6.78 0.38
N LEU A 90 -20.95 6.33 -0.49
CA LEU A 90 -19.97 5.30 -0.17
C LEU A 90 -18.60 5.92 0.03
N THR A 91 -17.91 5.52 1.10
CA THR A 91 -16.57 5.98 1.49
C THR A 91 -15.67 4.80 1.80
N GLY A 92 -14.35 5.02 1.81
CA GLY A 92 -13.33 4.01 2.15
C GLY A 92 -13.51 2.68 1.42
N ASP A 93 -13.43 1.58 2.17
CA ASP A 93 -13.55 0.21 1.66
C ASP A 93 -14.89 -0.06 0.96
N ALA A 94 -15.99 0.56 1.41
CA ALA A 94 -17.31 0.39 0.79
C ALA A 94 -17.36 0.96 -0.64
N ALA A 95 -16.54 1.98 -0.91
CA ALA A 95 -16.34 2.56 -2.24
C ALA A 95 -15.19 1.88 -3.02
N GLY A 96 -14.43 0.97 -2.40
CA GLY A 96 -13.29 0.29 -3.01
C GLY A 96 -12.08 1.22 -3.21
N LEU A 97 -11.85 2.12 -2.26
CA LEU A 97 -10.83 3.17 -2.35
C LEU A 97 -9.48 2.79 -1.76
N VAL A 98 -9.25 1.50 -1.50
CA VAL A 98 -7.98 1.03 -0.93
C VAL A 98 -6.86 1.18 -1.94
N ASP A 99 -5.70 1.62 -1.44
CA ASP A 99 -4.48 1.74 -2.22
C ASP A 99 -4.07 0.39 -2.85
N PRO A 100 -3.88 0.31 -4.17
CA PRO A 100 -3.59 -0.95 -4.87
C PRO A 100 -2.12 -1.38 -4.80
N VAL A 101 -1.20 -0.49 -4.39
CA VAL A 101 0.23 -0.80 -4.26
C VAL A 101 0.52 -1.36 -2.88
N VAL A 102 0.14 -0.62 -1.83
CA VAL A 102 0.45 -0.96 -0.45
C VAL A 102 -0.70 -1.65 0.27
N GLY A 103 -1.93 -1.59 -0.23
CA GLY A 103 -3.10 -2.17 0.45
C GLY A 103 -3.54 -1.38 1.70
N GLU A 104 -3.17 -0.10 1.78
CA GLU A 104 -3.54 0.83 2.85
C GLU A 104 -4.87 1.53 2.51
N GLY A 105 -5.81 1.60 3.47
CA GLY A 105 -7.16 2.12 3.22
C GLY A 105 -7.66 3.16 4.23
N ILE A 106 -6.94 3.38 5.33
CA ILE A 106 -7.31 4.34 6.38
C ILE A 106 -7.24 5.76 5.82
N THR A 107 -6.17 6.11 5.11
CA THR A 107 -6.02 7.45 4.51
C THR A 107 -7.16 7.73 3.54
N SER A 108 -7.45 6.81 2.63
CA SER A 108 -8.57 6.93 1.69
C SER A 108 -9.93 6.98 2.38
N ALA A 109 -10.14 6.22 3.47
CA ALA A 109 -11.38 6.24 4.24
C ALA A 109 -11.61 7.61 4.91
N LEU A 110 -10.57 8.16 5.55
CA LEU A 110 -10.63 9.48 6.18
C LEU A 110 -10.86 10.58 5.14
N LEU A 111 -10.07 10.59 4.06
CA LEU A 111 -10.19 11.58 2.99
C LEU A 111 -11.56 11.55 2.32
N SER A 112 -12.05 10.37 1.94
CA SER A 112 -13.38 10.24 1.32
C SER A 112 -14.51 10.59 2.30
N GLY A 113 -14.38 10.27 3.59
CA GLY A 113 -15.31 10.70 4.62
C GLY A 113 -15.42 12.23 4.74
N MET A 114 -14.28 12.93 4.77
CA MET A 114 -14.25 14.39 4.78
C MET A 114 -14.84 14.99 3.51
N MET A 115 -14.55 14.40 2.34
CA MET A 115 -15.14 14.82 1.07
C MET A 115 -16.65 14.64 1.05
N ALA A 116 -17.17 13.53 1.59
CA ALA A 116 -18.59 13.27 1.69
C ALA A 116 -19.29 14.31 2.59
N ALA A 117 -18.70 14.61 3.76
CA ALA A 117 -19.20 15.64 4.66
C ALA A 117 -19.23 17.02 3.99
N LYS A 118 -18.15 17.40 3.30
CA LYS A 118 -18.10 18.66 2.55
C LYS A 118 -19.16 18.71 1.45
N ALA A 119 -19.32 17.65 0.68
CA ALA A 119 -20.31 17.58 -0.39
C ALA A 119 -21.75 17.73 0.13
N LEU A 120 -22.06 17.20 1.32
CA LEU A 120 -23.36 17.39 1.97
C LEU A 120 -23.63 18.86 2.32
N LEU A 121 -22.62 19.56 2.83
CA LEU A 121 -22.70 20.98 3.17
C LEU A 121 -22.86 21.85 1.92
N GLU A 122 -21.97 21.72 0.94
CA GLU A 122 -21.96 22.50 -0.29
C GLU A 122 -23.18 22.20 -1.17
N GLY A 123 -23.59 20.94 -1.21
CA GLY A 123 -24.77 20.50 -1.94
C GLY A 123 -26.09 20.82 -1.22
N ALA A 124 -26.06 21.39 -0.01
CA ALA A 124 -27.22 21.67 0.83
C ALA A 124 -28.20 20.48 0.90
N PHE A 125 -27.66 19.25 1.02
CA PHE A 125 -28.41 17.98 1.03
C PHE A 125 -29.26 17.69 -0.23
N HIS A 126 -29.10 18.45 -1.31
CA HIS A 126 -29.77 18.18 -2.59
C HIS A 126 -29.02 17.08 -3.33
N GLU A 127 -29.67 15.94 -3.55
CA GLU A 127 -29.04 14.71 -4.09
C GLU A 127 -28.14 14.96 -5.30
N GLY A 128 -28.65 15.66 -6.32
CA GLY A 128 -27.88 15.94 -7.54
C GLY A 128 -26.62 16.77 -7.29
N LYS A 129 -26.71 17.82 -6.46
CA LYS A 129 -25.57 18.68 -6.13
C LYS A 129 -24.55 17.96 -5.26
N VAL A 130 -25.01 17.23 -4.24
CA VAL A 130 -24.14 16.44 -3.35
C VAL A 130 -23.36 15.41 -4.18
N LYS A 131 -24.03 14.71 -5.09
CA LYS A 131 -23.40 13.77 -6.02
C LYS A 131 -22.31 14.44 -6.84
N GLU A 132 -22.63 15.57 -7.48
CA GLU A 132 -21.70 16.30 -8.33
C GLU A 132 -20.44 16.73 -7.55
N TYR A 133 -20.62 17.36 -6.38
CA TYR A 133 -19.50 17.77 -5.53
C TYR A 133 -18.65 16.59 -5.08
N TYR A 134 -19.29 15.52 -4.60
CA TYR A 134 -18.57 14.36 -4.07
C TYR A 134 -17.80 13.63 -5.16
N GLU A 135 -18.43 13.27 -6.28
CA GLU A 135 -17.79 12.52 -7.34
C GLU A 135 -16.70 13.33 -8.06
N SER A 136 -16.86 14.66 -8.17
CA SER A 136 -15.83 15.56 -8.72
C SER A 136 -14.57 15.58 -7.84
N GLU A 137 -14.72 15.76 -6.52
CA GLU A 137 -13.58 15.76 -5.59
C GLU A 137 -12.91 14.37 -5.53
N LEU A 138 -13.71 13.30 -5.47
CA LEU A 138 -13.22 11.93 -5.44
C LEU A 138 -12.40 11.62 -6.69
N SER A 139 -12.90 12.01 -7.87
CA SER A 139 -12.23 11.81 -9.15
C SER A 139 -10.87 12.49 -9.20
N LYS A 140 -10.80 13.75 -8.73
CA LYS A 140 -9.58 14.57 -8.76
C LYS A 140 -8.53 14.11 -7.76
N LYS A 141 -8.93 13.73 -6.55
CA LYS A 141 -8.02 13.51 -5.42
C LYS A 141 -7.69 12.06 -5.14
N ILE A 142 -8.63 11.13 -5.38
CA ILE A 142 -8.47 9.72 -5.01
C ILE A 142 -8.44 8.83 -6.25
N LEU A 143 -9.45 8.89 -7.13
CA LEU A 143 -9.56 7.93 -8.22
C LEU A 143 -8.41 8.01 -9.23
N LEU A 144 -7.89 9.22 -9.49
CA LEU A 144 -6.71 9.39 -10.33
C LEU A 144 -5.49 8.69 -9.72
N GLU A 145 -5.23 8.90 -8.44
CA GLU A 145 -4.11 8.28 -7.72
C GLU A 145 -4.27 6.75 -7.67
N LEU A 146 -5.48 6.23 -7.46
CA LEU A 146 -5.73 4.79 -7.48
C LEU A 146 -5.55 4.18 -8.88
N ARG A 147 -5.86 4.90 -9.97
CA ARG A 147 -5.61 4.43 -11.34
C ARG A 147 -4.11 4.31 -11.60
N LEU A 148 -3.36 5.34 -11.22
CA LEU A 148 -1.91 5.39 -11.32
C LEU A 148 -1.24 4.31 -10.46
N GLY A 149 -1.66 4.20 -9.20
CA GLY A 149 -1.23 3.17 -8.27
C GLY A 149 -1.51 1.77 -8.81
N ARG A 150 -2.64 1.53 -9.48
CA ARG A 150 -2.94 0.20 -10.05
C ARG A 150 -1.99 -0.16 -11.18
N ALA A 151 -1.64 0.80 -12.04
CA ALA A 151 -0.65 0.57 -13.09
C ALA A 151 0.73 0.24 -12.47
N LEU A 152 1.12 0.97 -11.42
CA LEU A 152 2.35 0.71 -10.68
C LEU A 152 2.35 -0.64 -9.96
N ALA A 153 1.25 -0.97 -9.27
CA ALA A 153 1.07 -2.26 -8.59
C ALA A 153 1.20 -3.42 -9.57
N LYS A 154 0.58 -3.31 -10.76
CA LYS A 154 0.72 -4.31 -11.81
C LYS A 154 2.19 -4.51 -12.20
N LEU A 155 2.95 -3.43 -12.39
CA LEU A 155 4.38 -3.51 -12.69
C LEU A 155 5.18 -4.19 -11.57
N ILE A 156 4.91 -3.81 -10.32
CA ILE A 156 5.62 -4.33 -9.13
C ILE A 156 5.33 -5.83 -8.92
N TYR A 157 4.05 -6.22 -9.00
CA TYR A 157 3.61 -7.56 -8.61
C TYR A 157 3.61 -8.59 -9.74
N ASP A 158 3.50 -8.17 -11.01
CA ASP A 158 3.58 -9.08 -12.17
C ASP A 158 5.04 -9.30 -12.63
N TYR A 159 5.97 -8.40 -12.29
CA TYR A 159 7.38 -8.48 -12.67
C TYR A 159 8.31 -8.54 -11.45
N PRO A 160 8.29 -9.63 -10.65
CA PRO A 160 9.06 -9.74 -9.41
C PRO A 160 10.57 -9.65 -9.60
N ARG A 161 11.10 -9.97 -10.79
CA ARG A 161 12.53 -9.79 -11.12
C ARG A 161 12.90 -8.31 -11.23
N LEU A 162 12.00 -7.48 -11.76
CA LEU A 162 12.19 -6.04 -11.85
C LEU A 162 12.12 -5.42 -10.46
N LEU A 163 11.12 -5.79 -9.65
CA LEU A 163 11.01 -5.35 -8.26
C LEU A 163 12.26 -5.69 -7.45
N ARG A 164 12.76 -6.93 -7.56
CA ARG A 164 13.98 -7.36 -6.86
C ARG A 164 15.18 -6.50 -7.26
N ARG A 165 15.38 -6.26 -8.57
CA ARG A 165 16.45 -5.36 -9.05
C ARG A 165 16.28 -3.93 -8.57
N LEU A 166 15.05 -3.42 -8.54
CA LEU A 166 14.77 -2.07 -8.04
C LEU A 166 15.08 -1.97 -6.54
N LEU A 167 14.69 -2.96 -5.74
CA LEU A 167 15.00 -3.01 -4.31
C LEU A 167 16.51 -3.18 -4.05
N GLU A 168 17.22 -3.97 -4.85
CA GLU A 168 18.68 -4.14 -4.75
C GLU A 168 19.46 -2.87 -5.10
N LEU A 169 18.91 -2.04 -6.00
CA LEU A 169 19.56 -0.83 -6.46
C LEU A 169 19.13 0.43 -5.68
N TYR A 170 17.88 0.48 -5.22
CA TYR A 170 17.17 1.66 -4.70
C TYR A 170 16.24 1.34 -3.53
N GLY A 171 16.58 0.34 -2.72
CA GLY A 171 15.69 -0.15 -1.65
C GLY A 171 15.34 0.91 -0.60
N GLN A 172 16.26 1.82 -0.29
CA GLN A 172 16.02 2.90 0.66
C GLN A 172 15.04 3.92 0.08
N GLU A 173 15.29 4.41 -1.13
CA GLU A 173 14.44 5.37 -1.82
C GLU A 173 13.05 4.80 -2.11
N PHE A 174 12.94 3.50 -2.40
CA PHE A 174 11.66 2.81 -2.54
C PHE A 174 10.90 2.77 -1.21
N THR A 175 11.59 2.47 -0.11
CA THR A 175 10.97 2.40 1.23
C THR A 175 10.52 3.78 1.68
N GLU A 176 11.31 4.81 1.45
CA GLU A 176 10.95 6.21 1.70
C GLU A 176 9.75 6.63 0.84
N ALA A 177 9.76 6.32 -0.47
CA ALA A 177 8.63 6.59 -1.35
C ALA A 177 7.33 5.91 -0.89
N VAL A 178 7.39 4.64 -0.47
CA VAL A 178 6.25 3.92 0.09
C VAL A 178 5.79 4.56 1.40
N THR A 179 6.73 4.94 2.26
CA THR A 179 6.43 5.60 3.54
C THR A 179 5.74 6.94 3.29
N ASP A 180 6.26 7.78 2.41
CA ASP A 180 5.71 9.09 2.08
C ASP A 180 4.29 8.99 1.50
N VAL A 181 4.01 7.93 0.74
CA VAL A 181 2.66 7.67 0.22
C VAL A 181 1.72 7.23 1.34
N VAL A 182 2.18 6.33 2.22
CA VAL A 182 1.40 5.83 3.36
C VAL A 182 1.13 6.93 4.39
N THR A 183 2.07 7.85 4.62
CA THR A 183 1.90 9.00 5.52
C THR A 183 1.11 10.14 4.88
N GLY A 184 0.82 10.06 3.57
CA GLY A 184 0.11 11.09 2.82
C GLY A 184 0.98 12.31 2.47
N GLU A 185 2.29 12.24 2.66
CA GLU A 185 3.25 13.29 2.30
C GLU A 185 3.46 13.41 0.77
N LYS A 186 3.37 12.29 0.05
CA LYS A 186 3.48 12.26 -1.42
C LYS A 186 2.32 11.49 -2.07
N THR A 187 1.87 12.00 -3.21
CA THR A 187 0.92 11.33 -4.11
C THR A 187 1.66 10.55 -5.20
N TYR A 188 1.06 9.48 -5.75
CA TYR A 188 1.64 8.74 -6.90
C TYR A 188 1.87 9.63 -8.11
N ARG A 189 0.95 10.55 -8.39
CA ARG A 189 1.13 11.53 -9.48
C ARG A 189 2.45 12.28 -9.33
N ARG A 190 2.71 12.79 -8.13
CA ARG A 190 3.97 13.50 -7.82
C ARG A 190 5.17 12.58 -7.96
N LEU A 191 5.09 11.37 -7.42
CA LEU A 191 6.14 10.35 -7.52
C LEU A 191 6.55 10.06 -8.97
N MET A 192 5.56 9.92 -9.86
CA MET A 192 5.81 9.64 -11.28
C MET A 192 6.16 10.88 -12.12
N SER A 193 5.76 12.08 -11.67
CA SER A 193 6.04 13.33 -12.39
C SER A 193 7.40 13.95 -12.09
N THR A 194 8.14 13.46 -11.09
CA THR A 194 9.44 14.02 -10.70
C THR A 194 10.57 13.42 -11.57
N PRO A 195 11.14 14.17 -12.53
CA PRO A 195 12.17 13.63 -13.45
C PRO A 195 13.51 13.39 -12.75
N SER A 196 13.76 14.08 -11.64
CA SER A 196 14.99 13.92 -10.85
C SER A 196 15.06 12.57 -10.14
N ASN A 197 13.96 11.88 -9.88
CA ASN A 197 14.01 10.50 -9.38
C ASN A 197 14.50 9.54 -10.47
N TYR A 198 14.06 9.71 -11.73
CA TYR A 198 14.62 8.96 -12.85
C TYR A 198 16.11 9.30 -13.10
N PHE A 199 16.52 10.55 -12.91
CA PHE A 199 17.94 10.94 -13.02
C PHE A 199 18.81 10.52 -11.82
N GLN A 200 18.26 10.40 -10.61
CA GLN A 200 18.93 9.76 -9.48
C GLN A 200 19.04 8.24 -9.68
N LEU A 201 18.02 7.62 -10.30
CA LEU A 201 18.04 6.24 -10.81
C LEU A 201 19.07 6.03 -11.94
N PHE A 202 19.52 7.07 -12.64
CA PHE A 202 20.64 7.01 -13.59
C PHE A 202 22.00 7.34 -12.95
N ARG A 203 22.05 8.26 -11.98
CA ARG A 203 23.28 8.60 -11.24
C ARG A 203 23.79 7.45 -10.36
N GLY A 204 22.90 6.70 -9.72
CA GLY A 204 23.26 5.51 -8.94
C GLY A 204 23.89 4.40 -9.81
N TRP A 205 23.34 4.19 -11.01
CA TRP A 205 23.89 3.27 -12.01
C TRP A 205 25.27 3.73 -12.53
N TYR A 206 25.45 5.03 -12.81
CA TYR A 206 26.73 5.58 -13.26
C TYR A 206 27.83 5.49 -12.18
N ARG A 207 27.49 5.75 -10.91
CA ARG A 207 28.43 5.67 -9.78
C ARG A 207 28.90 4.22 -9.51
N LYS A 208 27.98 3.25 -9.49
CA LYS A 208 28.31 1.81 -9.35
C LYS A 208 29.09 1.25 -10.55
N ARG A 209 28.86 1.77 -11.77
CA ARG A 209 29.60 1.34 -12.97
C ARG A 209 31.04 1.86 -12.96
N LYS A 210 31.27 3.07 -12.42
CA LYS A 210 32.61 3.65 -12.25
C LYS A 210 33.42 2.91 -11.18
N GLU A 211 32.79 2.50 -10.08
CA GLU A 211 33.40 1.67 -9.04
C GLU A 211 33.72 0.23 -9.50
N LYS A 212 32.92 -0.33 -10.41
CA LYS A 212 33.11 -1.72 -10.90
C LYS A 212 34.06 -1.84 -12.10
N TYR A 213 34.26 -0.79 -12.89
CA TYR A 213 35.02 -0.85 -14.16
C TYR A 213 36.11 0.21 -14.33
N GLY A 214 36.42 1.01 -13.30
CA GLY A 214 37.66 1.81 -13.23
C GLY A 214 38.04 2.59 -14.50
N HIS A 215 37.34 3.69 -14.77
CA HIS A 215 37.85 4.77 -15.61
C HIS A 215 37.82 6.08 -14.83
#